data_AF-A0A060YJI3-F1
#
_entry.id   AF-A0A060YJI3-F1
#
_cell.length_a   1.000
_cell.length_b   1.000
_cell.length_c   1.000
_cell.angle_alpha   90.00
_cell.angle_beta   90.00
_cell.angle_gamma   90.00
#
_symmetry.space_group_name_H-M   'P 1'
#
loop_
_entity.id
_entity.type
_entity.pdbx_description
1 polymer ?
#
loop_
_entity_poly.entity_id
_entity_poly.type
_entity_poly.pdbx_seq_one_letter_code
_entity_poly.pdbx_strand_id
1 'polypeptide(L)'
;MQSPYDDLAKQRMQQSRALCSEAGREGLNLGKKISIPKDVMMEELNLQSNRGSRMFQERLKRVERFTLENQVNDLYSNVRTHT
;
A
#
# COMPACT_ATOMS: atom_id res chain seq x y z
N MET A 1 19.43 -12.85 30.18
CA MET A 1 18.58 -13.77 29.40
C MET A 1 18.22 -13.02 28.12
N GLN A 2 18.80 -13.38 26.97
CA GLN A 2 18.42 -12.77 25.68
C GLN A 2 17.06 -13.35 25.28
N SER A 3 16.10 -12.48 24.97
CA SER A 3 14.74 -12.91 24.65
C SER A 3 14.74 -13.54 23.25
N PRO A 4 14.18 -14.74 23.03
CA PRO A 4 14.14 -15.38 21.71
C PRO A 4 13.49 -14.52 20.61
N TYR A 5 12.67 -13.55 21.01
CA TYR A 5 12.04 -12.57 20.12
C TYR A 5 13.02 -11.53 19.58
N ASP A 6 14.11 -11.24 20.30
CA ASP A 6 15.12 -10.25 19.89
C ASP A 6 15.90 -10.73 18.66
N ASP A 7 16.18 -12.03 18.58
CA ASP A 7 16.92 -12.60 17.45
C ASP A 7 16.06 -12.71 16.19
N LEU A 8 14.77 -13.03 16.35
CA LEU A 8 13.81 -13.00 15.24
C LEU A 8 13.62 -11.57 14.71
N ALA A 9 13.60 -10.57 15.59
CA ALA A 9 13.52 -9.15 15.20
C ALA A 9 14.76 -8.70 14.42
N LYS A 10 15.96 -9.11 14.85
CA LYS A 10 17.21 -8.85 14.13
C LYS A 10 17.21 -9.50 12.75
N GLN A 11 16.79 -10.77 12.65
CA GLN A 11 16.72 -11.48 11.38
C GLN A 11 15.76 -10.80 10.39
N ARG A 12 14.57 -10.38 10.86
CA ARG A 12 13.60 -9.63 10.04
C ARG A 12 14.15 -8.27 9.59
N MET A 13 14.84 -7.56 10.48
CA MET A 13 15.46 -6.27 10.14
C MET A 13 16.54 -6.44 9.08
N GLN A 14 17.35 -7.49 9.17
CA GLN A 14 18.40 -7.80 8.20
C GLN A 14 17.83 -8.19 6.85
N GLN A 15 16.78 -9.02 6.81
CA GLN A 15 16.05 -9.36 5.58
C GLN A 15 15.44 -8.10 4.93
N SER A 16 14.78 -7.24 5.72
CA SER A 16 14.21 -5.99 5.20
C SER A 16 15.28 -5.07 4.62
N ARG A 17 16.46 -4.96 5.26
CA ARG A 17 17.57 -4.15 4.77
C ARG A 17 18.11 -4.68 3.43
N ALA A 18 18.33 -5.98 3.31
CA ALA A 18 18.82 -6.61 2.08
C ALA A 18 17.87 -6.35 0.89
N LEU A 19 16.56 -6.47 1.11
CA LEU A 19 15.55 -6.15 0.10
C LEU A 19 15.55 -4.66 -0.28
N CYS A 20 15.73 -3.77 0.69
CA CYS A 20 15.81 -2.33 0.42
C CYS A 20 17.05 -1.93 -0.40
N SER A 21 18.20 -2.55 -0.13
CA SER A 21 19.44 -2.32 -0.89
C SER A 21 19.37 -2.88 -2.31
N GLU A 22 18.76 -4.06 -2.51
CA GLU A 22 18.61 -4.68 -3.84
C GLU A 22 17.69 -3.85 -4.75
N ALA A 23 16.65 -3.24 -4.19
CA ALA A 23 15.70 -2.42 -4.95
C ALA A 23 16.30 -1.09 -5.46
N GLY A 24 17.59 -0.79 -5.18
CA GLY A 24 18.26 0.44 -5.65
C GLY A 24 17.65 1.73 -5.11
N ARG A 25 16.93 1.65 -3.98
CA ARG A 25 16.17 2.78 -3.40
C ARG A 25 16.97 3.56 -2.36
N GLU A 26 18.23 3.22 -2.16
CA GLU A 26 19.16 3.93 -1.28
C GLU A 26 19.41 5.33 -1.84
N GLY A 27 18.80 6.35 -1.21
CA GLY A 27 18.96 7.75 -1.61
C GLY A 27 17.69 8.46 -2.06
N LEU A 28 16.56 7.76 -2.16
CA LEU A 28 15.28 8.42 -2.40
C LEU A 28 14.80 9.07 -1.10
N ASN A 29 14.74 10.40 -1.06
CA ASN A 29 14.17 11.14 0.06
C ASN A 29 12.64 11.02 0.04
N LEU A 30 12.13 9.87 0.50
CA LEU A 30 10.71 9.52 0.48
C LEU A 30 9.88 10.28 1.56
N GLY A 31 10.50 11.24 2.25
CA GLY A 31 9.89 11.97 3.36
C GLY A 31 9.64 11.08 4.59
N LYS A 32 9.24 11.71 5.70
CA LYS A 32 8.79 10.98 6.89
C LYS A 32 7.38 10.43 6.62
N LYS A 33 7.17 9.12 6.81
CA LYS A 33 5.82 8.56 6.81
C LYS A 33 5.01 9.19 7.94
N ILE A 34 4.00 9.97 7.58
CA ILE A 34 3.02 10.49 8.52
C ILE A 34 2.02 9.35 8.73
N SER A 35 2.07 8.69 9.89
CA SER A 35 1.27 7.49 10.18
C SER A 35 -0.21 7.79 10.42
N ILE A 36 -0.54 9.05 10.72
CA ILE A 36 -1.91 9.51 10.97
C ILE A 36 -2.21 10.61 9.95
N PRO A 37 -3.16 10.40 9.02
CA PRO A 37 -3.67 11.47 8.18
C PRO A 37 -4.18 12.57 9.11
N LYS A 38 -3.63 13.79 9.02
CA LYS A 38 -4.25 14.94 9.69
C LYS A 38 -5.62 15.16 9.04
N ASP A 39 -6.66 15.46 9.81
CA ASP A 39 -8.02 15.67 9.28
C ASP A 39 -8.06 16.74 8.17
N VAL A 40 -7.21 17.76 8.27
CA VAL A 40 -6.97 18.78 7.23
C VAL A 40 -6.66 18.17 5.86
N MET A 41 -5.89 17.07 5.81
CA MET A 41 -5.56 16.43 4.52
C MET A 41 -6.76 15.72 3.90
N MET A 42 -7.74 15.24 4.68
CA MET A 42 -8.96 14.63 4.12
C MET A 42 -9.87 15.71 3.51
N GLU A 43 -10.02 16.84 4.19
CA GLU A 43 -10.80 17.99 3.70
C GLU A 43 -10.16 18.59 2.43
N GLU A 44 -8.84 18.75 2.40
CA GLU A 44 -8.11 19.24 1.22
C GLU A 44 -8.18 18.28 0.02
N LEU A 45 -8.28 16.96 0.27
CA LEU A 45 -8.47 15.95 -0.78
C LEU A 45 -9.89 15.96 -1.36
N ASN A 46 -10.87 16.53 -0.66
CA ASN A 46 -12.22 16.73 -1.19
C ASN A 46 -12.32 17.94 -2.12
N LEU A 47 -11.42 18.94 -2.00
CA LEU A 47 -11.38 20.07 -2.93
C LEU A 47 -10.67 19.68 -4.24
N GLN A 48 -11.39 19.65 -5.36
CA GLN A 48 -10.85 19.31 -6.70
C GLN A 48 -9.89 20.37 -7.30
N SER A 49 -9.49 21.37 -6.53
CA SER A 49 -8.71 22.53 -6.97
C SER A 49 -7.21 22.24 -7.15
N ASN A 50 -6.66 21.22 -6.48
CA ASN A 50 -5.22 20.93 -6.49
C ASN A 50 -4.88 19.60 -7.21
N ARG A 51 -3.60 19.39 -7.52
CA ARG A 51 -3.14 18.17 -8.23
C ARG A 51 -3.25 16.91 -7.35
N GLY A 52 -3.03 17.05 -6.04
CA GLY A 52 -3.08 15.95 -5.08
C GLY A 52 -4.49 15.36 -4.92
N SER A 53 -5.49 16.21 -4.76
CA SER A 53 -6.90 15.79 -4.66
C SER A 53 -7.39 15.07 -5.91
N ARG A 54 -7.03 15.55 -7.11
CA ARG A 54 -7.32 14.86 -8.37
C ARG A 54 -6.67 13.48 -8.46
N MET A 55 -5.40 13.36 -8.05
CA MET A 55 -4.73 12.05 -8.04
C MET A 55 -5.37 11.07 -7.06
N PHE A 56 -5.83 11.56 -5.90
CA PHE A 56 -6.51 10.74 -4.92
C PHE A 56 -7.85 10.20 -5.45
N GLN A 57 -8.66 11.06 -6.08
CA GLN A 57 -9.93 10.66 -6.70
C GLN A 57 -9.73 9.64 -7.83
N GLU A 58 -8.73 9.85 -8.70
CA GLU A 58 -8.40 8.88 -9.75
C GLU A 58 -7.92 7.54 -9.16
N ARG A 59 -7.20 7.58 -8.03
CA ARG A 59 -6.82 6.35 -7.32
C ARG A 59 -8.02 5.64 -6.72
N LEU A 60 -8.99 6.36 -6.14
CA LEU A 60 -10.24 5.77 -5.64
C LEU A 60 -11.00 5.07 -6.76
N LYS A 61 -11.16 5.71 -7.93
CA LYS A 61 -11.81 5.09 -9.10
C LYS A 61 -11.10 3.83 -9.58
N ARG A 62 -9.77 3.80 -9.54
CA ARG A 62 -8.98 2.61 -9.90
C ARG A 62 -9.14 1.48 -8.88
N VAL A 63 -9.18 1.82 -7.59
CA VAL A 63 -9.43 0.86 -6.51
C VAL A 63 -10.83 0.28 -6.64
N GLU A 64 -11.85 1.11 -6.85
CA GLU A 64 -13.23 0.67 -7.06
C GLU A 64 -13.35 -0.29 -8.24
N ARG A 65 -12.74 0.03 -9.39
CA ARG A 65 -12.68 -0.88 -10.55
C ARG A 65 -11.99 -2.19 -10.21
N PHE A 66 -10.83 -2.14 -9.56
CA PHE A 66 -10.08 -3.35 -9.19
C PHE A 66 -10.87 -4.23 -8.22
N THR A 67 -11.58 -3.65 -7.26
CA THR A 67 -12.41 -4.39 -6.30
C THR A 67 -13.63 -5.02 -6.97
N LEU A 68 -14.30 -4.33 -7.89
CA LEU A 68 -15.49 -4.84 -8.59
C LEU A 68 -15.14 -5.88 -9.66
N GLU A 69 -14.09 -5.65 -10.45
CA GLU A 69 -13.65 -6.58 -11.50
C GLU A 69 -13.12 -7.89 -10.91
N ASN A 70 -12.42 -7.87 -9.77
CA ASN A 70 -11.96 -9.10 -9.11
C ASN A 70 -13.13 -9.96 -8.60
N GLN A 71 -14.15 -9.36 -7.98
CA GLN A 71 -15.31 -10.14 -7.50
C GLN A 71 -16.01 -10.86 -8.65
N VAL A 72 -16.19 -10.18 -9.78
CA VAL A 72 -16.81 -10.75 -10.98
C VAL A 72 -15.95 -11.88 -11.57
N ASN A 73 -14.63 -11.73 -11.60
CA ASN A 73 -13.72 -12.78 -12.08
C ASN A 73 -13.66 -14.01 -11.15
N ASP A 74 -13.73 -13.78 -9.84
CA ASP A 74 -13.85 -14.85 -8.83
C ASP A 74 -15.18 -15.60 -8.98
N LEU A 75 -16.28 -14.90 -9.28
CA LEU A 75 -17.58 -15.53 -9.57
C LEU A 75 -17.57 -16.35 -10.86
N TYR A 76 -16.95 -15.87 -11.94
CA TYR A 76 -16.88 -16.58 -13.23
C TYR A 76 -15.86 -17.73 -13.28
N SER A 77 -14.82 -17.70 -12.44
CA SER A 77 -13.84 -18.79 -12.34
C SER A 77 -14.41 -20.01 -11.59
N ASN A 78 -15.18 -19.78 -10.52
CA ASN A 78 -15.84 -20.83 -9.74
C ASN A 78 -16.96 -21.56 -10.50
N VAL A 79 -17.61 -20.92 -11.49
CA VAL A 79 -18.62 -21.58 -12.35
C VAL A 79 -17.97 -22.55 -13.35
N ARG A 80 -16.73 -22.27 -13.78
CA ARG A 80 -16.02 -23.07 -14.78
C ARG A 80 -15.38 -24.34 -14.23
N THR A 81 -15.25 -24.46 -12.91
CA THR A 81 -14.71 -25.63 -12.21
C THR A 81 -15.78 -26.69 -11.87
N HIS A 82 -17.05 -26.45 -12.19
CA HIS A 82 -18.19 -27.34 -11.89
C HIS A 82 -18.90 -27.93 -13.12
N THR A 83 -18.29 -27.88 -14.31
CA THR A 83 -18.70 -28.63 -15.52
C THR A 83 -17.60 -29.58 -15.93
#